data_AF-A0A8J6LAL7-F1
#
_entry.id   AF-A0A8J6LAL7-F1
#
_cell.length_a   1.000
_cell.length_b   1.000
_cell.length_c   1.000
_cell.angle_alpha   90.00
_cell.angle_beta   90.00
_cell.angle_gamma   90.00
#
_symmetry.space_group_name_H-M   'P 1'
#
loop_
_entity.id
_entity.type
_entity.pdbx_description
1 polymer ?
#
loop_
_entity_poly.entity_id
_entity_poly.type
_entity_poly.pdbx_seq_one_letter_code
_entity_poly.pdbx_strand_id
1 'polypeptide(L)'
;MYYVRDGGYGTFNCILYDHTHVKFLLPKRPKPDKTYYSFNIWGPAYDGLVRRVEHCNLPNMHESEWLLIENMDAYTVAAASTFNGSQRPSICYVMSRLMWQLMKQIQGLGIPPEVEEQNVGTLPTSCVQESGMDCHPVACASASISL
;
A
#
# COMPACT_ATOMS: atom_id res chain seq x y z
N MET A 1 -3.91 -14.65 18.89
CA MET A 1 -4.32 -13.33 18.34
C MET A 1 -3.18 -12.37 18.60
N TYR A 2 -2.93 -11.40 17.71
CA TYR A 2 -1.86 -10.41 17.87
C TYR A 2 -2.38 -8.99 17.75
N TYR A 3 -1.79 -8.07 18.51
CA TYR A 3 -2.11 -6.65 18.49
C TYR A 3 -0.94 -5.85 17.92
N VAL A 4 -1.23 -4.97 16.98
CA VAL A 4 -0.25 -4.06 16.36
C VAL A 4 -0.56 -2.61 16.77
N ARG A 5 0.46 -1.76 16.66
CA ARG A 5 0.36 -0.35 17.08
C ARG A 5 -0.47 0.53 16.14
N ASP A 6 -0.65 0.09 14.90
CA ASP A 6 -1.40 0.82 13.87
C ASP A 6 -2.73 0.09 13.58
N GLY A 7 -3.74 0.80 13.09
CA GLY A 7 -5.10 0.26 12.92
C GLY A 7 -5.90 0.95 11.82
N GLY A 8 -7.19 0.64 11.75
CA GLY A 8 -8.09 1.15 10.71
C GLY A 8 -8.26 2.67 10.70
N TYR A 9 -7.99 3.36 11.81
CA TYR A 9 -7.96 4.83 11.84
C TYR A 9 -6.61 5.43 11.45
N GLY A 10 -5.56 4.61 11.35
CA GLY A 10 -4.21 4.98 10.96
C GLY A 10 -3.92 4.53 9.53
N THR A 11 -2.81 3.83 9.28
CA THR A 11 -2.42 3.46 7.90
C THR A 11 -3.33 2.42 7.27
N PHE A 12 -4.02 1.61 8.08
CA PHE A 12 -4.91 0.55 7.58
C PHE A 12 -6.31 1.03 7.21
N ASN A 13 -6.54 2.35 7.19
CA ASN A 13 -7.81 2.89 6.70
C ASN A 13 -8.10 2.47 5.25
N CYS A 14 -7.06 2.22 4.44
CA CYS A 14 -7.16 1.70 3.08
C CYS A 14 -7.94 0.38 2.99
N ILE A 15 -7.92 -0.46 4.04
CA ILE A 15 -8.71 -1.71 4.07
C ILE A 15 -10.21 -1.40 4.06
N LEU A 16 -10.61 -0.33 4.76
CA LEU A 16 -12.01 0.07 4.88
C LEU A 16 -12.47 0.92 3.68
N TYR A 17 -11.68 1.92 3.31
CA TYR A 17 -12.08 2.93 2.32
C TYR A 17 -11.67 2.60 0.88
N ASP A 18 -10.58 1.86 0.70
CA ASP A 18 -10.00 1.53 -0.61
C ASP A 18 -10.06 0.03 -0.92
N HIS A 19 -10.65 -0.77 -0.01
CA HIS A 19 -10.76 -2.23 -0.10
C HIS A 19 -9.42 -2.94 -0.37
N THR A 20 -8.33 -2.35 0.10
CA THR A 20 -6.99 -2.89 -0.11
C THR A 20 -6.81 -4.20 0.64
N HIS A 21 -6.27 -5.20 -0.06
CA HIS A 21 -5.79 -6.43 0.55
C HIS A 21 -4.33 -6.26 1.00
N VAL A 22 -4.15 -6.03 2.29
CA VAL A 22 -2.83 -6.05 2.92
C VAL A 22 -2.28 -7.47 3.00
N LYS A 23 -0.95 -7.60 3.08
CA LYS A 23 -0.27 -8.87 3.29
C LYS A 23 0.86 -8.69 4.30
N PHE A 24 0.77 -9.41 5.41
CA PHE A 24 1.83 -9.42 6.42
C PHE A 24 2.99 -10.33 6.02
N LEU A 25 4.21 -9.79 6.14
CA LEU A 25 5.47 -10.47 5.91
C LEU A 25 6.32 -10.46 7.18
N LEU A 26 7.17 -11.47 7.32
CA LEU A 26 8.18 -11.50 8.36
C LEU A 26 9.46 -10.85 7.83
N PRO A 27 10.06 -9.88 8.56
CA PRO A 27 11.32 -9.24 8.16
C PRO A 27 12.47 -10.24 7.95
N LYS A 28 12.43 -11.35 8.69
CA LYS A 28 13.38 -12.46 8.54
C LYS A 28 12.62 -13.68 8.04
N ARG A 29 13.20 -14.36 7.05
CA ARG A 29 12.69 -15.67 6.60
C ARG A 29 12.71 -16.64 7.79
N PRO A 30 11.56 -17.22 8.17
CA PRO A 30 11.53 -18.20 9.24
C PRO A 30 12.31 -19.45 8.82
N LYS A 31 12.85 -20.17 9.81
CA LYS A 31 13.48 -21.48 9.59
C LYS A 31 12.44 -22.43 8.97
N PRO A 32 12.84 -23.32 8.05
CA PRO A 32 11.92 -24.22 7.34
C PRO A 32 11.10 -25.11 8.28
N ASP A 33 11.61 -25.39 9.47
CA ASP A 33 10.97 -26.27 10.45
C ASP A 33 9.92 -25.59 11.35
N LYS A 34 9.58 -24.31 11.08
CA LYS A 34 8.60 -23.59 11.90
C LYS A 34 7.17 -23.93 11.50
N THR A 35 6.38 -24.36 12.47
CA THR A 35 4.93 -24.52 12.35
C THR A 35 4.25 -23.16 12.20
N TYR A 36 3.31 -23.08 11.27
CA TYR A 36 2.45 -21.92 11.05
C TYR A 36 1.09 -22.15 11.69
N TYR A 37 0.53 -21.08 12.24
CA TYR A 37 -0.80 -21.07 12.82
C TYR A 37 -1.61 -19.94 12.21
N SER A 38 -2.91 -20.15 12.11
CA SER A 38 -3.83 -19.12 11.64
C SER A 38 -4.06 -18.13 12.78
N PHE A 39 -3.76 -16.85 12.53
CA PHE A 39 -3.94 -15.78 13.48
C PHE A 39 -4.79 -14.63 12.91
N ASN A 40 -5.43 -13.90 13.82
CA ASN A 40 -6.05 -12.61 13.53
C ASN A 40 -5.17 -11.51 14.10
N ILE A 41 -4.90 -10.50 13.27
CA ILE A 41 -4.17 -9.29 13.64
C ILE A 41 -5.18 -8.18 13.90
N TRP A 42 -4.98 -7.49 15.03
CA TRP A 42 -5.86 -6.46 15.51
C TRP A 42 -5.10 -5.14 15.69
N GLY A 43 -5.73 -4.04 15.28
CA GLY A 43 -5.24 -2.70 15.58
C GLY A 43 -5.55 -2.27 17.03
N PRO A 44 -5.16 -1.05 17.42
CA PRO A 44 -5.48 -0.48 18.73
C PRO A 44 -7.00 -0.48 18.98
N ALA A 45 -7.41 -1.02 20.13
CA ALA A 45 -8.81 -1.30 20.43
C ALA A 45 -9.55 -0.03 20.86
N TYR A 46 -10.11 0.70 19.90
CA TYR A 46 -10.80 1.97 20.19
C TYR A 46 -12.22 2.09 19.61
N ASP A 47 -12.59 1.26 18.64
CA ASP A 47 -13.96 1.08 18.17
C ASP A 47 -14.17 -0.38 17.73
N GLY A 48 -15.37 -0.93 17.93
CA GLY A 48 -15.72 -2.31 17.61
C GLY A 48 -15.81 -2.60 16.10
N LEU A 49 -15.89 -1.54 15.28
CA LEU A 49 -16.17 -1.65 13.85
C LEU A 49 -14.94 -1.95 12.97
N VAL A 50 -13.73 -1.60 13.39
CA VAL A 50 -12.53 -1.65 12.50
C VAL A 50 -11.32 -2.31 13.18
N ARG A 51 -11.57 -3.34 14.00
CA ARG A 51 -10.52 -3.90 14.84
C ARG A 51 -9.68 -4.97 14.12
N ARG A 52 -10.29 -5.77 13.23
CA ARG A 52 -9.57 -6.84 12.51
C ARG A 52 -8.91 -6.26 11.27
N VAL A 53 -7.59 -6.33 11.22
CA VAL A 53 -6.78 -5.85 10.09
C VAL A 53 -6.69 -6.94 9.03
N GLU A 54 -6.35 -8.18 9.43
CA GLU A 54 -6.21 -9.28 8.48
C GLU A 54 -6.29 -10.64 9.17
N HIS A 55 -6.44 -11.67 8.34
CA HIS A 55 -6.27 -13.08 8.69
C HIS A 55 -5.07 -13.64 7.95
N CYS A 56 -4.07 -14.12 8.68
CA CYS A 56 -2.87 -14.66 8.06
C CYS A 56 -2.30 -15.84 8.83
N ASN A 57 -1.52 -16.65 8.11
CA ASN A 57 -0.75 -17.73 8.70
C ASN A 57 0.63 -17.20 9.08
N LEU A 58 0.93 -17.20 10.37
CA LEU A 58 2.22 -16.77 10.91
C LEU A 58 2.78 -17.84 11.85
N PRO A 59 4.12 -17.95 11.99
CA PRO A 59 4.70 -18.71 13.07
C PRO A 59 4.34 -18.07 14.41
N ASN A 60 4.60 -18.78 15.51
CA ASN A 60 4.44 -18.17 16.84
C ASN A 60 5.37 -16.95 16.97
N MET A 61 4.77 -15.79 17.20
CA MET A 61 5.43 -14.51 17.40
C MET A 61 5.36 -14.08 18.86
N HIS A 62 6.39 -13.35 19.29
CA HIS A 62 6.49 -12.73 20.61
C HIS A 62 6.25 -11.21 20.55
N GLU A 63 5.94 -10.63 21.71
CA GLU A 63 5.86 -9.18 21.85
C GLU A 63 7.15 -8.52 21.38
N SER A 64 7.03 -7.35 20.75
CA SER A 64 8.15 -6.58 20.16
C SER A 64 8.79 -7.19 18.91
N GLU A 65 8.28 -8.30 18.37
CA GLU A 65 8.63 -8.72 17.01
C GLU A 65 7.94 -7.86 15.96
N TRP A 66 8.63 -7.66 14.84
CA TRP A 66 8.19 -6.78 13.77
C TRP A 66 7.51 -7.57 12.66
N LEU A 67 6.46 -6.97 12.12
CA LEU A 67 5.83 -7.38 10.87
C LEU A 67 6.14 -6.32 9.81
N LEU A 68 6.41 -6.78 8.60
CA LEU A 68 6.57 -5.94 7.43
C LEU A 68 5.30 -6.02 6.58
N ILE A 69 4.92 -4.90 5.98
CA ILE A 69 3.78 -4.82 5.07
C ILE A 69 4.26 -4.02 3.87
N GLU A 70 4.19 -4.64 2.70
CA GLU A 70 4.58 -4.03 1.43
C GLU A 70 3.38 -3.34 0.79
N ASN A 71 3.63 -2.46 -0.18
CA ASN A 71 2.60 -1.75 -0.95
C ASN A 71 1.63 -0.92 -0.08
N MET A 72 2.19 -0.18 0.89
CA MET A 72 1.45 0.70 1.81
C MET A 72 1.61 2.18 1.46
N ASP A 73 1.67 2.51 0.17
CA ASP A 73 1.95 3.84 -0.37
C ASP A 73 0.69 4.64 -0.74
N ALA A 74 -0.32 4.00 -1.33
CA ALA A 74 -1.55 4.66 -1.78
C ALA A 74 -2.68 4.58 -0.73
N TYR A 75 -3.38 5.70 -0.52
CA TYR A 75 -4.55 5.81 0.37
C TYR A 75 -4.31 5.32 1.82
N THR A 76 -3.05 5.31 2.27
CA THR A 76 -2.65 4.92 3.64
C THR A 76 -2.51 6.15 4.54
N VAL A 77 -1.30 6.71 4.68
CA VAL A 77 -1.01 7.85 5.57
C VAL A 77 -1.81 9.10 5.18
N ALA A 78 -2.18 9.24 3.91
CA ALA A 78 -2.94 10.38 3.38
C ALA A 78 -4.28 10.58 4.12
N ALA A 79 -4.96 9.50 4.50
CA ALA A 79 -6.25 9.52 5.19
C ALA A 79 -6.15 9.08 6.67
N ALA A 80 -4.94 8.88 7.19
CA ALA A 80 -4.72 8.46 8.57
C ALA A 80 -5.08 9.59 9.56
N SER A 81 -5.82 9.27 10.60
CA SER A 81 -6.17 10.19 11.69
C SER A 81 -5.32 9.92 12.94
N THR A 82 -5.24 10.89 13.85
CA THR A 82 -4.65 10.71 15.19
C THR A 82 -5.71 10.41 16.24
N PHE A 83 -6.78 9.70 15.85
CA PHE A 83 -7.89 9.35 16.72
C PHE A 83 -7.38 8.65 17.99
N ASN A 84 -7.92 9.04 19.15
CA ASN A 84 -7.51 8.57 20.48
C ASN A 84 -6.01 8.65 20.78
N GLY A 85 -5.33 9.66 20.24
CA GLY A 85 -3.91 9.88 20.49
C GLY A 85 -2.99 8.88 19.78
N SER A 86 -3.52 8.14 18.79
CA SER A 86 -2.71 7.29 17.92
C SER A 86 -1.70 8.15 17.15
N GLN A 87 -0.42 7.78 17.21
CA GLN A 87 0.63 8.49 16.48
C GLN A 87 0.71 8.00 15.05
N ARG A 88 0.89 8.94 14.11
CA ARG A 88 1.22 8.58 12.71
C ARG A 88 2.63 7.99 12.65
N PRO A 89 2.87 7.00 11.77
CA PRO A 89 4.20 6.42 11.61
C PRO A 89 5.19 7.45 11.07
N SER A 90 6.45 7.34 11.49
CA SER A 90 7.54 8.14 10.93
C SER A 90 7.87 7.65 9.51
N ILE A 91 7.96 8.57 8.56
CA ILE A 91 8.31 8.27 7.17
C ILE A 91 9.79 8.54 6.95
N CYS A 92 10.51 7.52 6.48
CA CYS A 92 11.92 7.64 6.08
C CYS A 92 12.03 7.52 4.57
N TYR A 93 12.36 8.62 3.90
CA TYR A 93 12.62 8.64 2.46
C TYR A 93 14.03 8.17 2.17
N VAL A 94 14.18 7.22 1.24
CA VAL A 94 15.47 6.70 0.80
C VAL A 94 15.57 6.82 -0.72
N MET A 95 16.76 7.14 -1.21
CA MET A 95 17.03 7.26 -2.65
C MET A 95 18.43 6.74 -2.94
N SER A 96 18.57 5.92 -3.99
CA SER A 96 19.87 5.45 -4.43
C SER A 96 20.70 6.59 -5.03
N ARG A 97 22.02 6.49 -4.97
CA ARG A 97 22.92 7.50 -5.55
C ARG A 97 22.68 7.72 -7.04
N LEU A 98 22.38 6.63 -7.77
CA LEU A 98 22.08 6.68 -9.20
C LEU A 98 20.78 7.44 -9.46
N MET A 99 19.73 7.14 -8.70
CA MET A 99 18.45 7.85 -8.82
C MET A 99 18.61 9.35 -8.51
N TRP A 100 19.40 9.69 -7.49
CA TRP A 100 19.71 11.09 -7.18
C TRP A 100 20.46 11.81 -8.30
N GLN A 101 21.41 11.14 -8.97
CA GLN A 101 22.10 11.72 -10.13
C GLN A 101 21.14 11.96 -11.30
N LEU A 102 20.24 11.01 -11.57
CA LEU A 102 19.21 11.16 -12.58
C LEU A 102 18.27 12.32 -12.25
N MET A 103 17.82 12.44 -11.00
CA MET A 103 16.98 13.56 -10.55
C MET A 103 17.64 14.92 -10.80
N LYS A 104 18.96 15.04 -10.58
CA LYS A 104 19.69 16.28 -10.90
C LYS A 104 19.76 16.58 -12.39
N GLN A 105 19.85 15.54 -13.24
CA GLN A 105 19.80 15.72 -14.69
C GLN A 105 18.42 16.22 -15.14
N ILE A 106 17.35 15.61 -14.61
CA ILE A 106 15.96 16.03 -14.86
C ILE A 106 15.76 17.49 -14.44
N GLN A 107 16.25 17.87 -13.25
CA GLN A 107 16.18 19.24 -12.78
C GLN A 107 16.93 20.23 -13.70
N GLY A 108 18.08 19.82 -14.25
CA GLY A 108 18.86 20.62 -15.19
C GLY A 108 18.22 20.78 -16.57
N LEU A 109 17.31 19.89 -16.96
CA LEU A 109 16.50 20.02 -18.19
C LEU A 109 15.33 21.00 -18.04
N GLY A 110 15.13 21.54 -16.83
CA GLY A 110 14.00 22.37 -16.47
C GLY A 110 12.84 21.51 -16.00
N ILE A 111 12.49 21.62 -14.72
CA ILE A 111 11.17 21.20 -14.24
C ILE A 111 10.19 22.22 -14.83
N PRO A 112 9.14 21.80 -15.56
CA PRO A 112 8.09 22.72 -15.99
C PRO A 112 7.60 23.51 -14.77
N PRO A 113 7.37 24.82 -14.87
CA PRO A 113 6.89 25.61 -13.73
C PRO A 113 5.61 24.96 -13.18
N GLU A 114 5.50 24.93 -11.85
CA GLU A 114 4.30 24.52 -11.14
C GLU A 114 3.12 25.28 -11.75
N VAL A 115 2.18 24.56 -12.37
CA VAL A 115 0.93 25.16 -12.81
C VAL A 115 0.18 25.49 -11.53
N GLU A 116 0.12 26.76 -11.16
CA GLU A 116 -0.80 27.23 -10.13
C GLU A 116 -2.19 26.68 -10.48
N GLU A 117 -2.81 25.92 -9.57
CA GLU A 117 -4.18 25.48 -9.71
C GLU A 117 -5.08 26.72 -9.79
N GLN A 118 -5.34 27.18 -11.02
CA GLN A 118 -6.39 28.17 -11.27
C GLN A 118 -7.73 27.48 -11.06
N ASN A 119 -8.38 27.90 -9.99
CA ASN A 119 -9.71 27.53 -9.58
C ASN A 119 -10.76 28.01 -10.60
N VAL A 120 -10.90 27.35 -11.75
CA VAL A 120 -12.09 27.40 -12.62
C VAL A 120 -12.22 26.11 -13.44
N GLY A 121 -13.04 25.17 -12.97
CA GLY A 121 -14.01 24.47 -13.81
C GLY A 121 -13.57 23.58 -14.99
N THR A 122 -12.31 23.17 -15.13
CA THR A 122 -11.94 22.14 -16.12
C THR A 122 -10.83 21.24 -15.58
N LEU A 123 -11.23 20.06 -15.11
CA LEU A 123 -10.31 19.01 -14.65
C LEU A 123 -9.31 18.66 -15.76
N PRO A 124 -7.99 18.73 -15.54
CA PRO A 124 -7.05 18.04 -16.40
C PRO A 124 -7.27 16.55 -16.18
N THR A 125 -7.59 15.82 -17.24
CA THR A 125 -7.58 14.35 -17.24
C THR A 125 -6.23 13.89 -16.69
N SER A 126 -6.27 13.12 -15.60
CA SER A 126 -5.08 12.50 -15.04
C SER A 126 -4.38 11.66 -16.11
N CYS A 127 -3.10 11.38 -15.89
CA CYS A 127 -2.19 10.65 -16.78
C CYS A 127 -2.61 9.19 -17.10
N VAL A 128 -3.87 8.82 -16.88
CA VAL A 128 -4.45 7.50 -17.12
C VAL A 128 -4.97 7.34 -18.56
N GLN A 129 -4.92 8.39 -19.39
CA GLN A 129 -5.43 8.31 -20.77
C GLN A 129 -4.32 8.31 -21.82
N GLU A 130 -3.63 7.18 -21.95
CA GLU A 130 -3.03 6.79 -23.24
C GLU A 130 -2.91 5.27 -23.39
N SER A 131 -3.92 4.67 -23.99
CA SER A 131 -3.76 3.89 -25.24
C SER A 131 -5.14 3.50 -25.74
N GLY A 132 -5.69 4.32 -26.62
CA GLY A 132 -6.68 3.84 -27.58
C GLY A 132 -5.98 2.84 -28.50
N MET A 133 -6.02 1.56 -28.14
CA MET A 133 -5.90 0.50 -29.13
C MET A 133 -7.29 0.34 -29.74
N ASP A 134 -7.44 0.78 -30.99
CA ASP A 134 -8.58 0.43 -31.82
C ASP A 134 -8.66 -1.10 -31.94
N CYS A 135 -9.53 -1.71 -31.13
CA CYS A 135 -9.90 -3.10 -31.32
C CYS A 135 -10.83 -3.19 -32.54
N HIS A 136 -10.25 -3.37 -33.72
CA HIS A 136 -11.01 -3.90 -34.86
C HIS A 136 -11.56 -5.29 -34.52
N PRO A 137 -12.86 -5.58 -34.76
CA PRO A 137 -13.44 -6.86 -34.42
C PRO A 137 -13.21 -7.84 -35.57
N VAL A 138 -12.20 -8.70 -35.49
CA VAL A 138 -12.11 -9.86 -36.38
C VAL A 138 -11.63 -11.12 -35.63
N ALA A 139 -12.55 -12.07 -35.59
CA ALA A 139 -12.40 -13.52 -35.48
C ALA A 139 -11.95 -14.14 -34.15
N CYS A 140 -12.95 -14.75 -33.49
CA CYS A 140 -12.82 -15.93 -32.65
C CYS A 140 -11.95 -17.01 -33.30
N ALA A 141 -10.99 -17.55 -32.55
CA ALA A 141 -10.66 -18.97 -32.61
C ALA A 141 -10.19 -19.43 -31.22
N SER A 142 -11.03 -20.24 -30.58
CA SER A 142 -10.75 -20.99 -29.37
C SER A 142 -9.56 -21.93 -29.56
N ALA A 143 -8.56 -21.85 -28.68
CA ALA A 143 -7.56 -22.90 -28.51
C ALA A 143 -7.60 -23.39 -27.06
N SER A 144 -8.27 -24.51 -26.86
CA SER A 144 -8.14 -25.37 -25.68
C SER A 144 -6.71 -25.90 -25.57
N ILE A 145 -6.10 -25.79 -24.39
CA ILE A 145 -4.87 -26.53 -24.06
C ILE A 145 -5.23 -27.56 -23.01
N SER A 146 -5.17 -28.82 -23.42
CA SER A 146 -5.19 -29.99 -22.56
C SER A 146 -3.74 -30.37 -22.23
N LEU A 147 -3.42 -30.43 -20.94
CA LEU A 147 -2.74 -31.53 -20.24
C LEU A 147 -2.62 -31.17 -18.76
#